data_AF-A0A9P7UTC9-F1
#
_entry.id   AF-A0A9P7UTC9-F1
#
_cell.length_a   1.000
_cell.length_b   1.000
_cell.length_c   1.000
_cell.angle_alpha   90.00
_cell.angle_beta   90.00
_cell.angle_gamma   90.00
#
_symmetry.space_group_name_H-M   'P 1'
#
loop_
_entity.id
_entity.type
_entity.pdbx_description
1 polymer ?
#
loop_
_entity_poly.entity_id
_entity_poly.type
_entity_poly.pdbx_seq_one_letter_code
_entity_poly.pdbx_strand_id
1 'polypeptide(L)'
;MPKLRLKRTLEEEAARRLRKERKAAKRRYPRDDHDERYPNCPRHHSSHETLKPFSSRKWASDDEDFIGSEPADSSSGAYTTSCYPESESYRHASKPDYEAIQAEMEEQRFREKISMAFDEDEAFDSLEARLNSFAHVPMHWGGGHSNRTQPNYDTDAFMKLDPMSLDEEDYAEWIRRGMYRKTHVQEYEEEERKKSERASRRAREKAIKAETERLGREAANDRRRRKGEKEYRKRREAIDVYHGRWKKLLSTQSDSLTTVGFNDIPWPVFPSEHDRKGSTSSCISLEDLTKDAISAFLFMSTSSTPLSDMKIEDAEKEKKDRKDKLRETFLRFHPDKFEGRFMYKVPQGDQEKVRAGLATVVRALNELVTES
;
A
#
# COMPACT_ATOMS: atom_id res chain seq x y z
N MET A 1 -60.62 -8.27 -15.03
CA MET A 1 -60.34 -8.66 -13.63
C MET A 1 -58.89 -8.29 -13.28
N PRO A 2 -58.63 -7.14 -12.64
CA PRO A 2 -57.29 -6.73 -12.24
C PRO A 2 -56.73 -7.65 -11.15
N LYS A 3 -55.49 -8.15 -11.33
CA LYS A 3 -54.82 -9.04 -10.37
C LYS A 3 -54.35 -8.23 -9.16
N LEU A 4 -55.00 -8.44 -8.01
CA LEU A 4 -54.60 -7.87 -6.71
C LEU A 4 -53.17 -8.30 -6.37
N ARG A 5 -52.25 -7.34 -6.33
CA ARG A 5 -50.90 -7.53 -5.81
C ARG A 5 -50.93 -7.26 -4.31
N LEU A 6 -50.95 -8.33 -3.53
CA LEU A 6 -50.78 -8.25 -2.08
C LEU A 6 -49.43 -7.59 -1.77
N LYS A 7 -49.44 -6.59 -0.89
CA LYS A 7 -48.22 -5.95 -0.39
C LYS A 7 -47.42 -7.02 0.37
N ARG A 8 -46.12 -7.07 0.11
CA ARG A 8 -45.21 -8.01 0.78
C ARG A 8 -45.16 -7.71 2.28
N THR A 9 -45.04 -8.75 3.09
CA THR A 9 -44.85 -8.62 4.53
C THR A 9 -43.45 -8.06 4.81
N LEU A 10 -43.28 -7.39 5.96
CA LEU A 10 -41.98 -6.84 6.40
C LEU A 10 -40.88 -7.91 6.44
N GLU A 11 -41.27 -9.15 6.79
CA GLU A 11 -40.38 -10.30 6.83
C GLU A 11 -39.90 -10.73 5.43
N GLU A 12 -40.79 -10.73 4.44
CA GLU A 12 -40.44 -11.04 3.04
C GLU A 12 -39.52 -9.95 2.44
N GLU A 13 -39.72 -8.69 2.83
CA GLU A 13 -38.87 -7.59 2.40
C GLU A 13 -37.47 -7.65 3.02
N ALA A 14 -37.36 -8.01 4.30
CA ALA A 14 -36.09 -8.23 4.98
C ALA A 14 -35.30 -9.40 4.37
N ALA A 15 -35.96 -10.54 4.11
CA ALA A 15 -35.34 -11.68 3.45
C ALA A 15 -34.85 -11.33 2.03
N ARG A 16 -35.59 -10.49 1.31
CA ARG A 16 -35.21 -10.02 -0.01
C ARG A 16 -34.02 -9.05 0.04
N ARG A 17 -33.92 -8.18 1.05
CA ARG A 17 -32.74 -7.33 1.29
C ARG A 17 -31.50 -8.16 1.57
N LEU A 18 -31.58 -9.14 2.48
CA LEU A 18 -30.49 -10.08 2.77
C LEU A 18 -30.04 -10.86 1.52
N ARG A 19 -30.99 -11.33 0.70
CA ARG A 19 -30.68 -12.02 -0.55
C ARG A 19 -30.03 -11.09 -1.59
N LYS A 20 -30.43 -9.82 -1.63
CA LYS A 20 -29.86 -8.80 -2.52
C LYS A 20 -28.45 -8.41 -2.08
N GLU A 21 -28.23 -8.22 -0.78
CA GLU A 21 -26.92 -7.95 -0.18
C GLU A 21 -25.97 -9.13 -0.37
N ARG A 22 -26.42 -10.36 -0.13
CA ARG A 22 -25.61 -11.56 -0.40
C ARG A 22 -25.23 -11.70 -1.88
N LYS A 23 -26.14 -11.35 -2.80
CA LYS A 23 -25.83 -11.31 -4.24
C LYS A 23 -24.88 -10.17 -4.60
N ALA A 24 -25.02 -9.01 -3.98
CA ALA A 24 -24.12 -7.86 -4.19
C ALA A 24 -22.71 -8.14 -3.63
N ALA A 25 -22.61 -8.74 -2.44
CA ALA A 25 -21.35 -9.17 -1.83
C ALA A 25 -20.66 -10.23 -2.71
N LYS A 26 -21.40 -11.21 -3.23
CA LYS A 26 -20.87 -12.21 -4.17
C LYS A 26 -20.46 -11.61 -5.53
N ARG A 27 -20.93 -10.41 -5.89
CA ARG A 27 -20.48 -9.67 -7.08
C ARG A 27 -19.29 -8.74 -6.80
N ARG A 28 -19.14 -8.25 -5.58
CA ARG A 28 -18.01 -7.38 -5.15
C ARG A 28 -16.69 -8.12 -4.99
N TYR A 29 -16.75 -9.43 -4.77
CA TYR A 29 -15.61 -10.30 -4.96
C TYR A 29 -15.82 -11.02 -6.30
N PRO A 30 -15.25 -10.53 -7.42
CA PRO A 30 -14.97 -11.43 -8.52
C PRO A 30 -14.26 -12.62 -7.89
N ARG A 31 -14.76 -13.83 -8.12
CA ARG A 31 -13.98 -15.02 -7.79
C ARG A 31 -12.66 -14.88 -8.53
N ASP A 32 -11.61 -14.52 -7.82
CA ASP A 32 -10.21 -14.81 -8.16
C ASP A 32 -9.98 -16.34 -8.04
N ASP A 33 -10.94 -17.14 -8.53
CA ASP A 33 -10.71 -18.53 -8.92
C ASP A 33 -10.18 -18.46 -10.35
N HIS A 34 -8.96 -17.94 -10.52
CA HIS A 34 -8.13 -18.35 -11.63
C HIS A 34 -7.04 -19.25 -11.07
N ASP A 35 -7.37 -20.54 -11.11
CA ASP A 35 -6.47 -21.69 -11.01
C ASP A 35 -5.10 -21.39 -11.64
N GLU A 36 -4.08 -21.23 -10.81
CA GLU A 36 -2.76 -21.74 -11.17
C GLU A 36 -2.77 -23.25 -10.90
N ARG A 37 -2.81 -24.02 -12.00
CA ARG A 37 -2.65 -25.49 -12.13
C ARG A 37 -3.94 -26.31 -12.09
N TYR A 38 -4.53 -26.57 -13.26
CA TYR A 38 -4.68 -27.92 -13.82
C TYR A 38 -5.08 -27.82 -15.32
N PRO A 39 -4.40 -28.53 -16.24
CA PRO A 39 -4.85 -28.66 -17.61
C PRO A 39 -5.82 -29.85 -17.72
N ASN A 40 -6.80 -29.71 -18.63
CA ASN A 40 -7.78 -30.70 -19.08
C ASN A 40 -9.07 -30.86 -18.25
N CYS A 41 -10.12 -30.18 -18.72
CA CYS A 41 -11.44 -30.79 -18.87
C CYS A 41 -12.09 -30.28 -20.17
N PRO A 42 -12.40 -31.15 -21.15
CA PRO A 42 -13.18 -30.77 -22.32
C PRO A 42 -14.69 -31.02 -22.09
N ARG A 43 -15.50 -30.36 -22.92
CA ARG A 43 -16.93 -30.63 -23.25
C ARG A 43 -17.98 -30.10 -22.24
N HIS A 44 -19.17 -29.64 -22.62
CA HIS A 44 -19.94 -29.70 -23.88
C HIS A 44 -21.09 -28.67 -23.85
N HIS A 45 -21.44 -28.13 -25.04
CA HIS A 45 -22.81 -27.77 -25.52
C HIS A 45 -23.65 -26.70 -24.77
N SER A 46 -24.51 -25.90 -25.38
CA SER A 46 -24.89 -25.60 -26.77
C SER A 46 -25.86 -24.40 -26.74
N SER A 47 -26.18 -23.88 -27.94
CA SER A 47 -27.30 -22.99 -28.26
C SER A 47 -27.07 -21.51 -27.91
N HIS A 48 -27.43 -20.53 -28.74
CA HIS A 48 -28.22 -20.56 -29.96
C HIS A 48 -27.89 -19.28 -30.73
N GLU A 49 -27.75 -19.40 -32.05
CA GLU A 49 -27.76 -18.28 -32.98
C GLU A 49 -28.92 -17.32 -32.68
N THR A 50 -28.65 -16.03 -32.67
CA THR A 50 -29.57 -15.04 -33.23
C THR A 50 -28.79 -13.78 -33.56
N LEU A 51 -28.37 -13.70 -34.82
CA LEU A 51 -28.04 -12.45 -35.47
C LEU A 51 -29.28 -11.55 -35.42
N LYS A 52 -29.19 -10.40 -34.76
CA LYS A 52 -29.99 -9.21 -35.10
C LYS A 52 -29.12 -7.96 -35.02
N PRO A 53 -29.08 -7.16 -36.09
CA PRO A 53 -28.37 -5.89 -36.11
C PRO A 53 -29.31 -4.74 -35.69
N PHE A 54 -28.70 -3.62 -35.28
CA PHE A 54 -29.30 -2.30 -35.10
C PHE A 54 -30.51 -2.14 -34.16
N SER A 55 -30.29 -1.45 -33.04
CA SER A 55 -31.27 -0.49 -32.54
C SER A 55 -30.56 0.63 -31.81
N SER A 56 -30.49 1.77 -32.50
CA SER A 56 -30.23 3.10 -31.97
C SER A 56 -30.91 3.35 -30.62
N ARG A 57 -30.17 3.90 -29.66
CA ARG A 57 -30.76 4.77 -28.64
C ARG A 57 -29.93 6.03 -28.49
N LYS A 58 -30.33 7.01 -29.30
CA LYS A 58 -30.12 8.43 -29.06
C LYS A 58 -30.47 8.75 -27.61
N TRP A 59 -29.50 9.25 -26.87
CA TRP A 59 -29.75 10.31 -25.90
C TRP A 59 -28.93 11.51 -26.37
N ALA A 60 -29.63 12.44 -27.02
CA ALA A 60 -29.33 13.86 -26.97
C ALA A 60 -29.42 14.32 -25.50
N SER A 61 -28.84 15.42 -25.02
CA SER A 61 -28.36 16.68 -25.62
C SER A 61 -27.51 17.42 -24.58
N ASP A 62 -26.85 18.50 -25.02
CA ASP A 62 -26.24 19.64 -24.27
C ASP A 62 -24.84 19.39 -23.71
N ASP A 63 -23.83 20.24 -23.88
CA ASP A 63 -23.67 21.59 -24.47
C ASP A 63 -22.13 21.69 -24.62
N GLU A 64 -21.53 22.00 -25.77
CA GLU A 64 -20.92 23.31 -26.04
C GLU A 64 -20.00 23.14 -27.26
N ASP A 65 -19.97 24.18 -28.08
CA ASP A 65 -19.26 24.29 -29.34
C ASP A 65 -17.73 24.22 -29.19
N PHE A 66 -17.07 23.32 -29.93
CA PHE A 66 -15.67 23.52 -30.29
C PHE A 66 -15.45 23.27 -31.78
N ILE A 67 -15.44 24.38 -32.52
CA ILE A 67 -15.03 24.50 -33.92
C ILE A 67 -13.50 24.33 -33.99
N GLY A 68 -13.05 23.26 -34.63
CA GLY A 68 -11.63 23.04 -34.94
C GLY A 68 -11.47 22.11 -36.13
N SER A 69 -11.10 22.68 -37.27
CA SER A 69 -11.07 22.11 -38.61
C SER A 69 -10.23 20.84 -38.78
N GLU A 70 -10.77 19.87 -39.52
CA GLU A 70 -10.03 18.80 -40.19
C GLU A 70 -9.12 19.35 -41.29
N PRO A 71 -7.98 18.69 -41.56
CA PRO A 71 -7.45 18.62 -42.91
C PRO A 71 -7.59 17.22 -43.50
N ALA A 72 -7.93 17.25 -44.77
CA ALA A 72 -8.36 16.18 -45.65
C ALA A 72 -7.26 15.17 -46.03
N ASP A 73 -7.76 13.97 -46.35
CA ASP A 73 -7.37 13.05 -47.42
C ASP A 73 -6.13 13.36 -48.25
N SER A 74 -5.24 12.37 -48.29
CA SER A 74 -4.46 11.87 -49.45
C SER A 74 -3.59 10.73 -48.90
N SER A 75 -3.29 9.63 -49.57
CA SER A 75 -3.48 9.21 -50.94
C SER A 75 -3.09 7.73 -50.98
N SER A 76 -3.76 7.00 -51.88
CA SER A 76 -3.40 5.71 -52.46
C SER A 76 -1.90 5.34 -52.46
N GLY A 77 -1.62 4.12 -52.04
CA GLY A 77 -0.33 3.43 -52.22
C GLY A 77 -0.53 1.92 -52.24
N ALA A 78 -0.89 1.41 -53.41
CA ALA A 78 -1.06 -0.01 -53.68
C ALA A 78 0.30 -0.68 -53.92
N TYR A 79 0.64 -1.72 -53.15
CA TYR A 79 1.58 -2.76 -53.59
C TYR A 79 1.35 -4.10 -52.87
N THR A 80 0.92 -5.06 -53.68
CA THR A 80 1.45 -6.43 -53.81
C THR A 80 1.51 -7.33 -52.58
N THR A 81 0.46 -8.15 -52.45
CA THR A 81 0.50 -9.63 -52.47
C THR A 81 1.85 -10.28 -52.14
N SER A 82 1.95 -10.83 -50.93
CA SER A 82 2.84 -11.96 -50.62
C SER A 82 2.06 -12.96 -49.77
N CYS A 83 1.75 -14.09 -50.39
CA CYS A 83 1.07 -15.23 -49.79
C CYS A 83 2.07 -16.02 -48.94
N TYR A 84 1.89 -15.98 -47.62
CA TYR A 84 2.44 -16.97 -46.68
C TYR A 84 1.29 -17.63 -45.93
N PRO A 85 1.30 -18.96 -45.76
CA PRO A 85 0.19 -19.70 -45.19
C PRO A 85 0.01 -19.43 -43.70
N GLU A 86 -1.25 -19.14 -43.37
CA GLU A 86 -1.84 -18.84 -42.07
C GLU A 86 -1.53 -19.89 -40.99
N SER A 87 -0.88 -19.44 -39.92
CA SER A 87 -0.91 -20.06 -38.61
C SER A 87 -1.79 -19.20 -37.69
N GLU A 88 -3.10 -19.32 -37.88
CA GLU A 88 -4.14 -18.67 -37.07
C GLU A 88 -4.29 -19.35 -35.69
N SER A 89 -3.45 -19.01 -34.71
CA SER A 89 -3.82 -19.35 -33.32
C SER A 89 -3.29 -18.42 -32.22
N TYR A 90 -2.70 -17.27 -32.53
CA TYR A 90 -2.05 -16.42 -31.52
C TYR A 90 -2.30 -14.92 -31.71
N ARG A 91 -3.55 -14.48 -31.89
CA ARG A 91 -3.91 -13.05 -31.84
C ARG A 91 -5.25 -12.76 -31.16
N HIS A 92 -5.47 -13.35 -29.99
CA HIS A 92 -6.40 -12.80 -29.01
C HIS A 92 -5.64 -12.43 -27.74
N ALA A 93 -4.67 -11.53 -27.88
CA ALA A 93 -4.31 -10.68 -26.76
C ALA A 93 -5.54 -9.83 -26.48
N SER A 94 -6.33 -10.23 -25.47
CA SER A 94 -7.43 -9.42 -24.95
C SER A 94 -6.90 -8.02 -24.76
N LYS A 95 -7.37 -7.08 -25.58
CA LYS A 95 -7.14 -5.68 -25.33
C LYS A 95 -7.69 -5.45 -23.92
N PRO A 96 -6.88 -4.98 -22.96
CA PRO A 96 -7.38 -4.69 -21.63
C PRO A 96 -8.59 -3.78 -21.79
N ASP A 97 -9.65 -4.08 -21.05
CA ASP A 97 -10.91 -3.36 -21.16
C ASP A 97 -10.68 -1.94 -20.61
N TYR A 98 -10.26 -1.04 -21.50
CA TYR A 98 -9.82 0.31 -21.14
C TYR A 98 -10.95 1.09 -20.46
N GLU A 99 -12.21 0.80 -20.80
CA GLU A 99 -13.38 1.38 -20.13
C GLU A 99 -13.49 0.92 -18.68
N ALA A 100 -13.22 -0.37 -18.39
CA ALA A 100 -13.24 -0.88 -17.04
C ALA A 100 -12.10 -0.29 -16.18
N ILE A 101 -10.90 -0.16 -16.76
CA ILE A 101 -9.74 0.46 -16.08
C ILE A 101 -10.00 1.95 -15.83
N GLN A 102 -10.61 2.65 -16.79
CA GLN A 102 -10.94 4.07 -16.66
C GLN A 102 -12.02 4.28 -15.60
N ALA A 103 -13.06 3.45 -15.58
CA ALA A 103 -14.11 3.51 -14.56
C ALA A 103 -13.56 3.22 -13.15
N GLU A 104 -12.62 2.29 -13.00
CA GLU A 104 -11.97 2.03 -11.73
C GLU A 104 -11.10 3.21 -11.26
N MET A 105 -10.35 3.83 -12.17
CA MET A 105 -9.57 5.03 -11.86
C MET A 105 -10.46 6.22 -11.49
N GLU A 106 -11.60 6.39 -12.16
CA GLU A 106 -12.58 7.43 -11.83
C GLU A 106 -13.27 7.16 -10.49
N GLU A 107 -13.61 5.89 -10.17
CA GLU A 107 -14.13 5.53 -8.85
C GLU A 107 -13.10 5.75 -7.74
N GLN A 108 -11.81 5.46 -7.99
CA GLN A 108 -10.73 5.74 -7.04
C GLN A 108 -10.56 7.25 -6.82
N ARG A 109 -10.53 8.05 -7.89
CA ARG A 109 -10.50 9.51 -7.77
C ARG A 109 -11.73 10.06 -7.05
N PHE A 110 -12.91 9.49 -7.30
CA PHE A 110 -14.12 9.89 -6.61
C PHE A 110 -14.06 9.55 -5.11
N ARG A 111 -13.55 8.36 -4.76
CA ARG A 111 -13.32 7.98 -3.35
C ARG A 111 -12.31 8.88 -2.66
N GLU A 112 -11.18 9.16 -3.29
CA GLU A 112 -10.17 10.07 -2.75
C GLU A 112 -10.74 11.48 -2.59
N LYS A 113 -11.50 11.96 -3.58
CA LYS A 113 -12.17 13.27 -3.49
C LYS A 113 -13.17 13.34 -2.33
N ILE A 114 -13.93 12.27 -2.10
CA ILE A 114 -14.85 12.17 -0.97
C ILE A 114 -14.09 12.08 0.36
N SER A 115 -13.02 11.28 0.45
CA SER A 115 -12.24 11.19 1.70
C SER A 115 -11.55 12.51 2.03
N MET A 116 -11.04 13.21 1.03
CA MET A 116 -10.39 14.51 1.20
C MET A 116 -11.39 15.60 1.65
N ALA A 117 -12.64 15.54 1.17
CA ALA A 117 -13.70 16.42 1.64
C ALA A 117 -14.06 16.18 3.12
N PHE A 118 -13.98 14.94 3.62
CA PHE A 118 -14.22 14.66 5.03
C PHE A 118 -13.02 15.03 5.94
N ASP A 119 -11.80 14.92 5.44
CA ASP A 119 -10.60 15.36 6.17
C ASP A 119 -10.58 16.91 6.32
N GLU A 120 -11.10 17.66 5.34
CA GLU A 120 -11.28 19.11 5.44
C GLU A 120 -12.34 19.52 6.48
N ASP A 121 -13.39 18.70 6.70
CA ASP A 121 -14.40 18.95 7.73
C ASP A 121 -13.86 18.68 9.16
N GLU A 122 -12.99 17.66 9.36
CA GLU A 122 -12.29 17.49 10.64
C GLU A 122 -11.33 18.67 10.94
N ALA A 123 -10.79 19.32 9.89
CA ALA A 123 -10.02 20.55 10.05
C ALA A 123 -10.91 21.73 10.48
N PHE A 124 -12.18 21.78 10.05
CA PHE A 124 -13.14 22.80 10.50
C PHE A 124 -13.48 22.67 11.98
N ASP A 125 -13.66 21.46 12.52
CA ASP A 125 -13.85 21.25 13.96
C ASP A 125 -12.61 21.71 14.77
N SER A 126 -11.40 21.51 14.23
CA SER A 126 -10.17 21.99 14.85
C SER A 126 -10.01 23.52 14.78
N LEU A 127 -10.47 24.13 13.68
CA LEU A 127 -10.48 25.57 13.45
C LEU A 127 -11.55 26.25 14.31
N GLU A 128 -12.72 25.63 14.50
CA GLU A 128 -13.77 26.07 15.40
C GLU A 128 -13.31 25.98 16.87
N ALA A 129 -12.64 24.88 17.25
CA ALA A 129 -12.01 24.76 18.57
C ALA A 129 -10.93 25.84 18.79
N ARG A 130 -10.15 26.17 17.75
CA ARG A 130 -9.13 27.24 17.80
C ARG A 130 -9.73 28.65 17.77
N LEU A 131 -10.85 28.86 17.08
CA LEU A 131 -11.57 30.14 17.08
C LEU A 131 -12.28 30.38 18.41
N ASN A 132 -12.85 29.33 19.00
CA ASN A 132 -13.43 29.37 20.34
C ASN A 132 -12.36 29.59 21.42
N SER A 133 -11.11 29.17 21.22
CA SER A 133 -10.02 29.48 22.15
C SER A 133 -9.52 30.94 22.04
N PHE A 134 -9.68 31.57 20.88
CA PHE A 134 -9.35 32.99 20.66
C PHE A 134 -10.52 33.96 20.90
N ALA A 135 -11.75 33.47 20.97
CA ALA A 135 -12.87 34.18 21.56
C ALA A 135 -12.69 34.25 23.09
N HIS A 136 -11.65 34.96 23.52
CA HIS A 136 -11.48 35.41 24.89
C HIS A 136 -12.59 36.42 25.19
N VAL A 137 -13.80 35.93 25.41
CA VAL A 137 -14.88 36.71 25.99
C VAL A 137 -14.36 37.15 27.36
N PRO A 138 -14.17 38.46 27.58
CA PRO A 138 -13.61 38.96 28.84
C PRO A 138 -14.37 38.34 30.02
N MET A 139 -13.64 37.87 31.03
CA MET A 139 -14.18 37.14 32.18
C MET A 139 -15.27 37.87 32.99
N HIS A 140 -15.54 39.14 32.71
CA HIS A 140 -16.62 39.91 33.32
C HIS A 140 -17.95 39.87 32.52
N TRP A 141 -17.93 39.45 31.25
CA TRP A 141 -19.12 39.16 30.45
C TRP A 141 -19.47 37.66 30.43
N GLY A 142 -18.48 36.78 30.59
CA GLY A 142 -18.70 35.37 30.91
C GLY A 142 -18.77 35.19 32.42
N GLY A 143 -19.98 35.15 32.98
CA GLY A 143 -20.25 35.08 34.44
C GLY A 143 -19.21 34.27 35.23
N GLY A 144 -18.55 34.95 36.16
CA GLY A 144 -17.36 34.47 36.86
C GLY A 144 -17.47 33.06 37.43
N HIS A 145 -16.61 32.17 36.95
CA HIS A 145 -16.25 30.95 37.67
C HIS A 145 -15.11 31.26 38.63
N SER A 146 -15.48 31.40 39.91
CA SER A 146 -14.62 30.86 40.96
C SER A 146 -14.28 29.40 40.63
N ASN A 147 -13.12 28.89 41.05
CA ASN A 147 -12.73 27.47 40.93
C ASN A 147 -13.67 26.48 41.66
N ARG A 148 -14.92 26.87 41.98
CA ARG A 148 -15.99 25.90 42.19
C ARG A 148 -16.29 25.28 40.83
N THR A 149 -15.87 24.03 40.65
CA THR A 149 -16.42 23.14 39.64
C THR A 149 -17.92 23.39 39.59
N GLN A 150 -18.41 24.10 38.56
CA GLN A 150 -19.84 24.34 38.44
C GLN A 150 -20.47 22.95 38.54
N PRO A 151 -21.33 22.68 39.54
CA PRO A 151 -21.92 21.37 39.69
C PRO A 151 -22.56 21.06 38.34
N ASN A 152 -22.19 19.94 37.72
CA ASN A 152 -22.75 19.60 36.41
C ASN A 152 -24.26 19.42 36.57
N TYR A 153 -25.00 20.49 36.33
CA TYR A 153 -26.44 20.62 36.59
C TYR A 153 -27.29 19.69 35.72
N ASP A 154 -26.64 18.93 34.83
CA ASP A 154 -27.21 17.91 33.94
C ASP A 154 -27.17 16.49 34.54
N THR A 155 -26.71 16.34 35.79
CA THR A 155 -26.59 15.04 36.46
C THR A 155 -27.54 14.90 37.64
N ASP A 156 -28.15 13.71 37.78
CA ASP A 156 -28.93 13.28 38.96
C ASP A 156 -28.19 13.42 40.30
N ALA A 157 -26.90 13.73 40.26
CA ALA A 157 -26.12 14.13 41.41
C ALA A 157 -26.73 15.36 42.12
N PHE A 158 -27.19 16.38 41.39
CA PHE A 158 -27.75 17.61 42.00
C PHE A 158 -28.99 17.33 42.87
N MET A 159 -29.79 16.33 42.51
CA MET A 159 -30.97 15.93 43.28
C MET A 159 -30.64 15.04 44.49
N LYS A 160 -29.43 14.49 44.56
CA LYS A 160 -28.95 13.67 45.67
C LYS A 160 -28.22 14.49 46.74
N LEU A 161 -27.98 15.78 46.50
CA LEU A 161 -27.44 16.67 47.54
C LEU A 161 -28.47 16.86 48.65
N ASP A 162 -27.98 16.88 49.89
CA ASP A 162 -28.80 17.15 51.06
C ASP A 162 -29.33 18.59 50.97
N PRO A 163 -30.66 18.81 50.92
CA PRO A 163 -31.25 20.14 50.77
C PRO A 163 -30.84 21.14 51.86
N MET A 164 -30.42 20.66 53.04
CA MET A 164 -29.97 21.51 54.16
C MET A 164 -28.56 22.09 53.97
N SER A 165 -27.82 21.59 52.98
CA SER A 165 -26.47 22.06 52.64
C SER A 165 -26.43 23.04 51.48
N LEU A 166 -27.57 23.25 50.81
CA LEU A 166 -27.72 24.18 49.69
C LEU A 166 -27.97 25.60 50.20
N ASP A 167 -27.46 26.59 49.48
CA ASP A 167 -27.83 27.97 49.74
C ASP A 167 -29.29 28.23 49.32
N GLU A 168 -29.85 29.37 49.72
CA GLU A 168 -31.27 29.66 49.54
C GLU A 168 -31.66 29.78 48.05
N GLU A 169 -30.72 30.16 47.19
CA GLU A 169 -30.89 30.26 45.74
C GLU A 169 -30.84 28.87 45.07
N ASP A 170 -29.84 28.05 45.41
CA ASP A 170 -29.72 26.65 44.98
C ASP A 170 -30.89 25.80 45.48
N TYR A 171 -31.38 26.06 46.69
CA TYR A 171 -32.56 25.39 47.26
C TYR A 171 -33.83 25.74 46.47
N ALA A 172 -34.01 27.02 46.11
CA ALA A 172 -35.15 27.43 45.29
C ALA A 172 -35.11 26.77 43.90
N GLU A 173 -33.94 26.65 43.29
CA GLU A 173 -33.76 25.91 42.04
C GLU A 173 -33.98 24.40 42.19
N TRP A 174 -33.51 23.81 43.29
CA TRP A 174 -33.75 22.41 43.64
C TRP A 174 -35.26 22.12 43.73
N ILE A 175 -36.03 22.99 44.39
CA ILE A 175 -37.49 22.87 44.46
C ILE A 175 -38.14 23.01 43.07
N ARG A 176 -37.77 24.02 42.27
CA ARG A 176 -38.31 24.19 40.91
C ARG A 176 -38.04 22.97 40.04
N ARG A 177 -36.81 22.44 40.06
CA ARG A 177 -36.42 21.24 39.29
C ARG A 177 -37.08 19.98 39.83
N GLY A 178 -37.23 19.85 41.15
CA GLY A 178 -37.90 18.73 41.78
C GLY A 178 -39.37 18.67 41.39
N MET A 179 -40.02 19.84 41.32
CA MET A 179 -41.39 19.97 40.82
C MET A 179 -41.49 19.73 39.31
N TYR A 180 -40.53 20.22 38.51
CA TYR A 180 -40.48 19.96 37.07
C TYR A 180 -40.34 18.46 36.77
N ARG A 181 -39.42 17.74 37.44
CA ARG A 181 -39.28 16.28 37.31
C ARG A 181 -40.55 15.53 37.67
N LYS A 182 -41.22 15.91 38.76
CA LYS A 182 -42.48 15.27 39.18
C LYS A 182 -43.62 15.48 38.19
N THR A 183 -43.62 16.59 37.44
CA THR A 183 -44.64 16.90 36.44
C THR A 183 -44.29 16.40 35.04
N HIS A 184 -43.00 16.24 34.73
CA HIS A 184 -42.48 15.84 33.42
C HIS A 184 -41.77 14.48 33.46
N VAL A 185 -42.22 13.55 34.31
CA VAL A 185 -41.65 12.20 34.44
C VAL A 185 -41.60 11.49 33.08
N GLN A 186 -42.67 11.61 32.29
CA GLN A 186 -42.76 11.00 30.96
C GLN A 186 -41.73 11.57 29.97
N GLU A 187 -41.45 12.87 30.04
CA GLU A 187 -40.45 13.52 29.18
C GLU A 187 -39.03 13.03 29.52
N TYR A 188 -38.72 12.89 30.81
CA TYR A 188 -37.43 12.36 31.27
C TYR A 188 -37.22 10.91 30.87
N GLU A 189 -38.23 10.05 31.03
CA GLU A 189 -38.15 8.64 30.59
C GLU A 189 -37.93 8.53 29.07
N GLU A 190 -38.59 9.39 28.29
CA GLU A 190 -38.39 9.44 26.84
C GLU A 190 -37.00 9.95 26.46
N GLU A 191 -36.48 10.96 27.16
CA GLU A 191 -35.14 11.49 26.95
C GLU A 191 -34.06 10.46 27.31
N GLU A 192 -34.23 9.74 28.42
CA GLU A 192 -33.31 8.67 28.81
C GLU A 192 -33.34 7.50 27.81
N ARG A 193 -34.52 7.13 27.30
CA ARG A 193 -34.67 6.15 26.21
C ARG A 193 -33.95 6.62 24.94
N LYS A 194 -34.08 7.89 24.58
CA LYS A 194 -33.41 8.48 23.40
C LYS A 194 -31.90 8.57 23.59
N LYS A 195 -31.42 8.88 24.80
CA LYS A 195 -30.00 8.95 25.15
C LYS A 195 -29.37 7.57 25.12
N SER A 196 -30.03 6.56 25.69
CA SER A 196 -29.58 5.17 25.65
C SER A 196 -29.61 4.59 24.23
N GLU A 197 -30.61 4.90 23.40
CA GLU A 197 -30.64 4.51 21.99
C GLU A 197 -29.47 5.13 21.21
N ARG A 198 -29.25 6.45 21.35
CA ARG A 198 -28.11 7.15 20.72
C ARG A 198 -26.78 6.57 21.18
N ALA A 199 -26.63 6.28 22.48
CA ALA A 199 -25.44 5.66 23.02
C ALA A 199 -25.22 4.26 22.43
N SER A 200 -26.28 3.45 22.30
CA SER A 200 -26.21 2.12 21.67
C SER A 200 -25.84 2.18 20.19
N ARG A 201 -26.35 3.18 19.45
CA ARG A 201 -26.01 3.42 18.04
C ARG A 201 -24.54 3.82 17.90
N ARG A 202 -24.08 4.77 18.71
CA ARG A 202 -22.67 5.19 18.74
C ARG A 202 -21.74 4.03 19.12
N ALA A 203 -22.15 3.19 20.07
CA ALA A 203 -21.37 2.01 20.46
C ALA A 203 -21.25 0.99 19.31
N ARG A 204 -22.34 0.72 18.58
CA ARG A 204 -22.31 -0.17 17.41
C ARG A 204 -21.44 0.38 16.28
N GLU A 205 -21.57 1.66 15.97
CA GLU A 205 -20.76 2.32 14.96
C GLU A 205 -19.27 2.32 15.33
N LYS A 206 -18.95 2.63 16.60
CA LYS A 206 -17.59 2.56 17.12
C LYS A 206 -17.02 1.14 17.05
N ALA A 207 -17.84 0.11 17.33
CA ALA A 207 -17.43 -1.28 17.21
C ALA A 207 -17.11 -1.66 15.75
N ILE A 208 -17.95 -1.25 14.80
CA ILE A 208 -17.71 -1.47 13.37
C ILE A 208 -16.44 -0.75 12.91
N LYS A 209 -16.28 0.53 13.29
CA LYS A 209 -15.07 1.32 12.96
C LYS A 209 -13.82 0.64 13.49
N ALA A 210 -13.82 0.20 14.75
CA ALA A 210 -12.69 -0.51 15.35
C ALA A 210 -12.36 -1.84 14.65
N GLU A 211 -13.37 -2.60 14.22
CA GLU A 211 -13.16 -3.84 13.47
C GLU A 211 -12.53 -3.56 12.09
N THR A 212 -13.03 -2.54 11.38
CA THR A 212 -12.47 -2.14 10.07
C THR A 212 -11.04 -1.62 10.20
N GLU A 213 -10.74 -0.86 11.25
CA GLU A 213 -9.40 -0.36 11.53
C GLU A 213 -8.44 -1.51 11.87
N ARG A 214 -8.89 -2.50 12.67
CA ARG A 214 -8.11 -3.69 12.98
C ARG A 214 -7.76 -4.47 11.71
N LEU A 215 -8.75 -4.71 10.84
CA LEU A 215 -8.53 -5.39 9.56
C LEU A 215 -7.57 -4.59 8.65
N GLY A 216 -7.71 -3.26 8.62
CA GLY A 216 -6.83 -2.37 7.85
C GLY A 216 -5.38 -2.43 8.33
N ARG A 217 -5.16 -2.44 9.66
CA ARG A 217 -3.83 -2.57 10.27
C ARG A 217 -3.19 -3.91 9.95
N GLU A 218 -3.96 -5.00 10.00
CA GLU A 218 -3.49 -6.34 9.62
C GLU A 218 -3.08 -6.40 8.13
N ALA A 219 -3.91 -5.85 7.24
CA ALA A 219 -3.61 -5.79 5.81
C ALA A 219 -2.37 -4.93 5.50
N ALA A 220 -2.18 -3.81 6.18
CA ALA A 220 -1.00 -2.95 6.04
C ALA A 220 0.28 -3.67 6.50
N ASN A 221 0.22 -4.38 7.64
CA ASN A 221 1.33 -5.19 8.13
C ASN A 221 1.68 -6.34 7.18
N ASP A 222 0.68 -7.02 6.61
CA ASP A 222 0.92 -8.08 5.63
C ASP A 222 1.55 -7.52 4.34
N ARG A 223 1.10 -6.36 3.85
CA ARG A 223 1.75 -5.67 2.72
C ARG A 223 3.21 -5.34 3.02
N ARG A 224 3.52 -4.84 4.23
CA ARG A 224 4.89 -4.55 4.66
C ARG A 224 5.73 -5.82 4.71
N ARG A 225 5.20 -6.92 5.24
CA ARG A 225 5.86 -8.22 5.28
C ARG A 225 6.16 -8.75 3.88
N ARG A 226 5.19 -8.74 2.97
CA ARG A 226 5.36 -9.16 1.58
C ARG A 226 6.41 -8.33 0.84
N LYS A 227 6.47 -7.01 1.08
CA LYS A 227 7.51 -6.14 0.51
C LYS A 227 8.90 -6.54 1.01
N GLY A 228 9.06 -6.70 2.33
CA GLY A 228 10.33 -7.15 2.93
C GLY A 228 10.78 -8.52 2.43
N GLU A 229 9.87 -9.48 2.29
CA GLU A 229 10.20 -10.81 1.75
C GLU A 229 10.64 -10.75 0.29
N LYS A 230 9.97 -9.95 -0.54
CA LYS A 230 10.36 -9.74 -1.94
C LYS A 230 11.75 -9.11 -2.04
N GLU A 231 12.06 -8.11 -1.23
CA GLU A 231 13.39 -7.50 -1.18
C GLU A 231 14.44 -8.50 -0.71
N TYR A 232 14.17 -9.27 0.34
CA TYR A 232 15.05 -10.32 0.81
C TYR A 232 15.35 -11.35 -0.29
N ARG A 233 14.32 -11.79 -1.02
CA ARG A 233 14.44 -12.72 -2.15
C ARG A 233 15.29 -12.13 -3.28
N LYS A 234 15.00 -10.90 -3.72
CA LYS A 234 15.78 -10.19 -4.74
C LYS A 234 17.27 -10.11 -4.36
N ARG A 235 17.56 -9.80 -3.11
CA ARG A 235 18.94 -9.69 -2.65
C ARG A 235 19.63 -11.06 -2.55
N ARG A 236 18.91 -12.12 -2.15
CA ARG A 236 19.45 -13.50 -2.16
C ARG A 236 19.78 -13.95 -3.58
N GLU A 237 18.87 -13.70 -4.52
CA GLU A 237 19.12 -13.94 -5.95
C GLU A 237 20.35 -13.17 -6.45
N ALA A 238 20.53 -11.91 -6.03
CA ALA A 238 21.72 -11.14 -6.38
C ALA A 238 23.02 -11.76 -5.83
N ILE A 239 23.00 -12.30 -4.61
CA ILE A 239 24.13 -13.05 -4.05
C ILE A 239 24.41 -14.32 -4.86
N ASP A 240 23.37 -15.09 -5.20
CA ASP A 240 23.52 -16.31 -5.99
C ASP A 240 24.10 -16.01 -7.38
N VAL A 241 23.65 -14.92 -8.02
CA VAL A 241 24.21 -14.41 -9.28
C VAL A 241 25.68 -14.00 -9.11
N TYR A 242 26.03 -13.30 -8.04
CA TYR A 242 27.42 -12.92 -7.74
C TYR A 242 28.32 -14.16 -7.61
N HIS A 243 27.91 -15.17 -6.86
CA HIS A 243 28.67 -16.42 -6.74
C HIS A 243 28.74 -17.19 -8.05
N GLY A 244 27.65 -17.20 -8.83
CA GLY A 244 27.62 -17.81 -10.17
C GLY A 244 28.59 -17.15 -11.14
N ARG A 245 28.65 -15.81 -11.15
CA ARG A 245 29.60 -15.04 -11.96
C ARG A 245 31.05 -15.30 -11.54
N TRP A 246 31.33 -15.38 -10.25
CA TRP A 246 32.66 -15.76 -9.75
C TRP A 246 33.07 -17.17 -10.22
N LYS A 247 32.16 -18.15 -10.10
CA LYS A 247 32.42 -19.51 -10.60
C LYS A 247 32.70 -19.51 -12.09
N LYS A 248 31.90 -18.79 -12.89
CA LYS A 248 32.12 -18.66 -14.33
C LYS A 248 33.50 -18.05 -14.63
N LEU A 249 33.85 -16.93 -13.98
CA LEU A 249 35.14 -16.25 -14.15
C LEU A 249 36.34 -17.18 -13.84
N LEU A 250 36.23 -17.99 -12.78
CA LEU A 250 37.25 -18.95 -12.39
C LEU A 250 37.31 -20.18 -13.32
N SER A 251 36.17 -20.69 -13.79
CA SER A 251 36.12 -21.81 -14.73
C SER A 251 36.67 -21.42 -16.11
N THR A 252 36.43 -20.18 -16.55
CA THR A 252 36.96 -19.67 -17.82
C THR A 252 38.47 -19.42 -17.76
N GLN A 253 39.15 -19.67 -16.64
CA GLN A 253 40.60 -19.53 -16.55
C GLN A 253 41.34 -20.42 -17.57
N SER A 254 40.79 -21.58 -17.96
CA SER A 254 41.40 -22.50 -18.94
C SER A 254 41.22 -22.09 -20.41
N ASP A 255 40.15 -21.36 -20.73
CA ASP A 255 39.76 -21.07 -22.11
C ASP A 255 40.17 -19.64 -22.49
N SER A 256 41.20 -19.55 -23.33
CA SER A 256 42.13 -18.41 -23.44
C SER A 256 41.65 -17.22 -24.29
N LEU A 257 40.36 -17.08 -24.62
CA LEU A 257 39.91 -16.05 -25.58
C LEU A 257 38.73 -15.16 -25.15
N THR A 258 38.19 -15.33 -23.96
CA THR A 258 37.11 -14.42 -23.49
C THR A 258 37.71 -13.16 -22.89
N THR A 259 37.46 -12.02 -23.55
CA THR A 259 37.76 -10.69 -23.00
C THR A 259 36.82 -10.41 -21.85
N VAL A 260 37.36 -10.07 -20.67
CA VAL A 260 36.58 -9.75 -19.47
C VAL A 260 36.54 -8.24 -19.30
N GLY A 261 35.37 -7.62 -19.44
CA GLY A 261 35.20 -6.18 -19.23
C GLY A 261 35.02 -5.81 -17.75
N PHE A 262 34.97 -4.51 -17.47
CA PHE A 262 34.71 -4.01 -16.10
C PHE A 262 33.39 -4.55 -15.50
N ASN A 263 32.34 -4.67 -16.32
CA ASN A 263 31.01 -5.14 -15.90
C ASN A 263 30.90 -6.66 -15.70
N ASP A 264 31.84 -7.43 -16.25
CA ASP A 264 31.87 -8.89 -16.11
C ASP A 264 32.44 -9.31 -14.74
N ILE A 265 33.19 -8.42 -14.10
CA ILE A 265 33.73 -8.65 -12.77
C ILE A 265 32.57 -8.57 -11.77
N PRO A 266 32.33 -9.62 -10.97
CA PRO A 266 31.29 -9.62 -9.95
C PRO A 266 31.70 -8.74 -8.76
N TRP A 267 31.42 -7.44 -8.84
CA TRP A 267 31.62 -6.49 -7.74
C TRP A 267 30.65 -6.79 -6.58
N PRO A 268 31.06 -6.65 -5.31
CA PRO A 268 30.23 -6.96 -4.15
C PRO A 268 29.26 -5.83 -3.83
N VAL A 269 28.40 -5.46 -4.78
CA VAL A 269 27.38 -4.41 -4.64
C VAL A 269 26.06 -4.87 -5.24
N PHE A 270 24.94 -4.41 -4.66
CA PHE A 270 23.63 -4.65 -5.26
C PHE A 270 23.44 -3.75 -6.48
N PRO A 271 22.92 -4.26 -7.60
CA PRO A 271 22.56 -3.41 -8.73
C PRO A 271 21.49 -2.42 -8.28
N SER A 272 21.75 -1.13 -8.49
CA SER A 272 20.84 -0.05 -8.12
C SER A 272 19.51 -0.20 -8.88
N GLU A 273 18.37 -0.01 -8.21
CA GLU A 273 17.06 -0.13 -8.86
C GLU A 273 16.85 0.95 -9.94
N HIS A 274 17.66 2.02 -9.92
CA HIS A 274 17.60 3.10 -10.89
C HIS A 274 17.90 2.67 -12.33
N ASP A 275 18.61 1.54 -12.52
CA ASP A 275 18.97 1.05 -13.87
C ASP A 275 17.84 0.26 -14.57
N ARG A 276 16.74 -0.03 -13.86
CA ARG A 276 15.69 -0.94 -14.38
C ARG A 276 14.77 -0.34 -15.43
N LYS A 277 14.84 0.97 -15.71
CA LYS A 277 14.10 1.60 -16.81
C LYS A 277 14.89 1.53 -18.12
N GLY A 278 15.01 0.32 -18.67
CA GLY A 278 15.32 0.13 -20.09
C GLY A 278 16.76 -0.25 -20.46
N SER A 279 17.70 -0.35 -19.51
CA SER A 279 19.02 -0.91 -19.78
C SER A 279 19.04 -2.40 -19.47
N THR A 280 19.25 -3.24 -20.48
CA THR A 280 19.43 -4.70 -20.33
C THR A 280 20.73 -5.08 -19.62
N SER A 281 21.62 -4.11 -19.42
CA SER A 281 22.90 -4.26 -18.73
C SER A 281 22.96 -3.32 -17.55
N SER A 282 22.86 -3.87 -16.33
CA SER A 282 23.21 -3.15 -15.10
C SER A 282 24.68 -2.76 -15.17
N CYS A 283 24.96 -1.51 -15.52
CA CYS A 283 26.31 -0.98 -15.56
C CYS A 283 26.66 -0.45 -14.18
N ILE A 284 27.51 -1.16 -13.46
CA ILE A 284 28.00 -0.69 -12.16
C ILE A 284 29.01 0.42 -12.45
N SER A 285 28.86 1.59 -11.83
CA SER A 285 29.83 2.67 -11.91
C SER A 285 30.85 2.58 -10.77
N LEU A 286 31.96 3.32 -10.87
CA LEU A 286 32.94 3.41 -9.77
C LEU A 286 32.36 4.09 -8.53
N GLU A 287 31.37 4.97 -8.71
CA GLU A 287 30.72 5.72 -7.64
C GLU A 287 29.81 4.82 -6.79
N ASP A 288 29.27 3.75 -7.39
CA ASP A 288 28.43 2.78 -6.69
C ASP A 288 29.22 1.89 -5.72
N LEU A 289 30.55 1.82 -5.86
CA LEU A 289 31.46 1.04 -5.01
C LEU A 289 31.73 1.75 -3.67
N THR A 290 30.65 2.13 -2.98
CA THR A 290 30.73 2.74 -1.65
C THR A 290 30.90 1.67 -0.57
N LYS A 291 31.53 2.05 0.54
CA LYS A 291 31.65 1.20 1.73
C LYS A 291 30.30 0.68 2.21
N ASP A 292 29.28 1.54 2.21
CA ASP A 292 27.93 1.20 2.66
C ASP A 292 27.28 0.18 1.74
N ALA A 293 27.40 0.34 0.41
CA ALA A 293 26.90 -0.64 -0.55
C ALA A 293 27.60 -2.00 -0.40
N ILE A 294 28.92 -2.00 -0.20
CA ILE A 294 29.71 -3.22 -0.01
C ILE A 294 29.34 -3.91 1.31
N SER A 295 29.22 -3.16 2.40
CA SER A 295 28.84 -3.71 3.71
C SER A 295 27.42 -4.29 3.69
N ALA A 296 26.46 -3.59 3.06
CA ALA A 296 25.10 -4.07 2.90
C ALA A 296 25.04 -5.37 2.08
N PHE A 297 25.90 -5.50 1.06
CA PHE A 297 26.00 -6.70 0.24
C PHE A 297 26.56 -7.90 1.02
N LEU A 298 27.67 -7.71 1.76
CA LEU A 298 28.35 -8.79 2.47
C LEU A 298 27.60 -9.27 3.72
N PHE A 299 27.00 -8.34 4.47
CA PHE A 299 26.38 -8.62 5.78
C PHE A 299 24.87 -8.84 5.73
N MET A 300 24.28 -8.96 4.54
CA MET A 300 22.83 -9.20 4.42
C MET A 300 22.38 -10.43 5.21
N SER A 301 23.12 -11.54 5.15
CA SER A 301 22.69 -12.80 5.78
C SER A 301 22.54 -12.70 7.30
N THR A 302 23.13 -11.68 7.92
CA THR A 302 23.17 -11.56 9.37
C THR A 302 22.26 -10.45 9.90
N SER A 303 22.02 -9.40 9.10
CA SER A 303 21.16 -8.26 9.46
C SER A 303 19.65 -8.54 9.60
N SER A 304 19.15 -9.75 9.29
CA SER A 304 17.70 -10.03 9.32
C SER A 304 17.12 -10.16 10.73
N THR A 305 17.97 -10.35 11.74
CA THR A 305 17.57 -10.45 13.14
C THR A 305 18.07 -9.22 13.90
N PRO A 306 17.18 -8.41 14.49
CA PRO A 306 17.61 -7.24 15.25
C PRO A 306 18.47 -7.69 16.44
N LEU A 307 19.64 -7.07 16.57
CA LEU A 307 20.65 -7.36 17.61
C LEU A 307 20.09 -7.30 19.05
N SER A 308 18.96 -6.62 19.27
CA SER A 308 18.34 -6.50 20.58
C SER A 308 17.74 -7.80 21.11
N ASP A 309 17.37 -8.76 20.24
CA ASP A 309 16.71 -10.01 20.63
C ASP A 309 17.62 -11.25 20.47
N MET A 310 18.85 -11.08 19.97
CA MET A 310 19.77 -12.21 19.81
C MET A 310 20.48 -12.55 21.12
N LYS A 311 20.64 -13.86 21.38
CA LYS A 311 21.43 -14.33 22.52
C LYS A 311 22.89 -13.91 22.32
N ILE A 312 23.61 -13.68 23.41
CA ILE A 312 25.04 -13.28 23.39
C ILE A 312 25.88 -14.27 22.56
N GLU A 313 25.58 -15.56 22.64
CA GLU A 313 26.26 -16.60 21.86
C GLU A 313 26.06 -16.45 20.34
N ASP A 314 24.85 -16.06 19.90
CA ASP A 314 24.55 -15.85 18.49
C ASP A 314 25.27 -14.60 17.96
N ALA A 315 25.42 -13.56 18.79
CA ALA A 315 26.14 -12.34 18.43
C ALA A 315 27.65 -12.59 18.22
N GLU A 316 28.29 -13.41 19.05
CA GLU A 316 29.70 -13.78 18.85
C GLU A 316 29.90 -14.64 17.59
N LYS A 317 28.97 -15.56 17.31
CA LYS A 317 28.96 -16.33 16.07
C LYS A 317 28.82 -15.42 14.84
N GLU A 318 27.91 -14.44 14.91
CA GLU A 318 27.72 -13.46 13.83
C GLU A 318 28.99 -12.63 13.57
N LYS A 319 29.66 -12.15 14.62
CA LYS A 319 30.94 -11.42 14.49
C LYS A 319 32.01 -12.28 13.82
N LYS A 320 32.09 -13.57 14.16
CA LYS A 320 33.01 -14.50 13.52
C LYS A 320 32.67 -14.69 12.04
N ASP A 321 31.41 -14.96 11.73
CA ASP A 321 30.93 -15.12 10.35
C ASP A 321 31.17 -13.85 9.51
N ARG A 322 31.02 -12.67 10.11
CA ARG A 322 31.34 -11.36 9.52
C ARG A 322 32.83 -11.23 9.20
N LYS A 323 33.72 -11.58 10.13
CA LYS A 323 35.17 -11.55 9.93
C LYS A 323 35.62 -12.56 8.87
N ASP A 324 35.04 -13.75 8.86
CA ASP A 324 35.36 -14.79 7.88
C ASP A 324 34.94 -14.38 6.45
N LYS A 325 33.74 -13.79 6.28
CA LYS A 325 33.31 -13.23 5.00
C LYS A 325 34.20 -12.07 4.51
N LEU A 326 34.61 -11.19 5.43
CA LEU A 326 35.54 -10.10 5.11
C LEU A 326 36.90 -10.64 4.65
N ARG A 327 37.45 -11.65 5.35
CA ARG A 327 38.71 -12.29 4.95
C ARG A 327 38.59 -12.99 3.61
N GLU A 328 37.51 -13.72 3.37
CA GLU A 328 37.28 -14.41 2.10
C GLU A 328 37.20 -13.42 0.92
N THR A 329 36.45 -12.33 1.09
CA THR A 329 36.30 -11.29 0.06
C THR A 329 37.60 -10.53 -0.16
N PHE A 330 38.33 -10.21 0.91
CA PHE A 330 39.66 -9.60 0.81
C PHE A 330 40.65 -10.48 0.03
N LEU A 331 40.65 -11.80 0.27
CA LEU A 331 41.49 -12.74 -0.47
C LEU A 331 41.13 -12.83 -1.96
N ARG A 332 39.85 -12.68 -2.31
CA ARG A 332 39.38 -12.66 -3.71
C ARG A 332 39.77 -11.38 -4.45
N PHE A 333 39.72 -10.24 -3.76
CA PHE A 333 40.03 -8.92 -4.30
C PHE A 333 41.46 -8.44 -3.98
N HIS A 334 42.36 -9.33 -3.59
CA HIS A 334 43.75 -8.95 -3.33
C HIS A 334 44.42 -8.46 -4.63
N PRO A 335 45.05 -7.27 -4.65
CA PRO A 335 45.54 -6.64 -5.88
C PRO A 335 46.50 -7.54 -6.66
N ASP A 336 47.54 -8.07 -5.99
CA ASP A 336 48.52 -8.96 -6.60
C ASP A 336 47.91 -10.21 -7.25
N LYS A 337 47.06 -10.95 -6.52
CA LYS A 337 46.42 -12.17 -7.03
C LYS A 337 45.41 -11.87 -8.12
N PHE A 338 44.67 -10.76 -8.02
CA PHE A 338 43.66 -10.39 -8.99
C PHE A 338 44.32 -9.95 -10.30
N GLU A 339 45.36 -9.11 -10.22
CA GLU A 339 46.10 -8.63 -11.38
C GLU A 339 46.76 -9.80 -12.13
N GLY A 340 47.48 -10.68 -11.43
CA GLY A 340 48.11 -11.84 -12.06
C GLY A 340 47.12 -12.83 -12.70
N ARG A 341 45.85 -12.87 -12.25
CA ARG A 341 44.85 -13.84 -12.73
C ARG A 341 43.91 -13.31 -13.80
N PHE A 342 43.55 -12.03 -13.74
CA PHE A 342 42.47 -11.49 -14.57
C PHE A 342 42.91 -10.34 -15.46
N MET A 343 43.92 -9.54 -15.10
CA MET A 343 44.24 -8.33 -15.86
C MET A 343 44.67 -8.58 -17.30
N TYR A 344 45.34 -9.70 -17.58
CA TYR A 344 45.72 -10.05 -18.95
C TYR A 344 44.50 -10.35 -19.86
N LYS A 345 43.32 -10.61 -19.28
CA LYS A 345 42.05 -10.79 -20.02
C LYS A 345 41.25 -9.51 -20.16
N VAL A 346 41.58 -8.48 -19.37
CA VAL A 346 40.88 -7.20 -19.39
C VAL A 346 41.44 -6.35 -20.54
N PRO A 347 40.59 -5.84 -21.45
CA PRO A 347 41.02 -4.93 -22.49
C PRO A 347 41.75 -3.72 -21.91
N GLN A 348 42.80 -3.25 -22.58
CA GLN A 348 43.65 -2.17 -22.07
C GLN A 348 42.85 -0.90 -21.66
N GLY A 349 41.77 -0.58 -22.39
CA GLY A 349 40.89 0.56 -22.07
C GLY A 349 40.07 0.41 -20.77
N ASP A 350 39.86 -0.82 -20.29
CA ASP A 350 39.13 -1.09 -19.06
C ASP A 350 40.07 -1.39 -17.88
N GLN A 351 41.35 -1.68 -18.11
CA GLN A 351 42.30 -2.04 -17.05
C GLN A 351 42.41 -0.95 -15.97
N GLU A 352 42.46 0.32 -16.35
CA GLU A 352 42.54 1.43 -15.37
C GLU A 352 41.28 1.52 -14.50
N LYS A 353 40.09 1.34 -15.12
CA LYS A 353 38.83 1.29 -14.39
C LYS A 353 38.79 0.11 -13.42
N VAL A 354 39.27 -1.06 -13.85
CA VAL A 354 39.34 -2.25 -13.00
C VAL A 354 40.31 -2.03 -11.83
N ARG A 355 41.49 -1.43 -12.04
CA ARG A 355 42.40 -1.07 -10.92
C ARG A 355 41.77 -0.10 -9.95
N ALA A 356 41.10 0.94 -10.46
CA ALA A 356 40.41 1.93 -9.62
C ALA A 356 39.28 1.29 -8.79
N GLY A 357 38.46 0.44 -9.41
CA GLY A 357 37.40 -0.30 -8.72
C GLY A 357 37.96 -1.25 -7.66
N LEU A 358 39.02 -2.00 -8.01
CA LEU A 358 39.71 -2.91 -7.09
C LEU A 358 40.30 -2.16 -5.88
N ALA A 359 40.99 -1.04 -6.11
CA ALA A 359 41.54 -0.20 -5.05
C ALA A 359 40.44 0.34 -4.12
N THR A 360 39.30 0.75 -4.70
CA THR A 360 38.15 1.25 -3.93
C THR A 360 37.55 0.15 -3.05
N VAL A 361 37.36 -1.07 -3.59
CA VAL A 361 36.87 -2.22 -2.83
C VAL A 361 37.84 -2.60 -1.71
N VAL A 362 39.14 -2.69 -2.00
CA VAL A 362 40.15 -3.04 -0.98
C VAL A 362 40.20 -2.01 0.14
N ARG A 363 40.11 -0.71 -0.18
CA ARG A 363 40.01 0.36 0.83
C ARG A 363 38.77 0.20 1.70
N ALA A 364 37.61 0.00 1.11
CA ALA A 364 36.37 -0.24 1.84
C ALA A 364 36.43 -1.49 2.72
N LEU A 365 37.02 -2.59 2.23
CA LEU A 365 37.20 -3.81 3.01
C LEU A 365 38.13 -3.61 4.20
N ASN A 366 39.23 -2.87 4.04
CA ASN A 366 40.13 -2.55 5.16
C ASN A 366 39.42 -1.72 6.24
N GLU A 367 38.64 -0.71 5.84
CA GLU A 367 37.83 0.08 6.78
C GLU A 367 36.83 -0.80 7.54
N LEU A 368 36.14 -1.72 6.85
CA LEU A 368 35.20 -2.65 7.49
C LEU A 368 35.87 -3.66 8.43
N VAL A 369 37.10 -4.09 8.11
CA VAL A 369 37.90 -4.96 8.99
C VAL A 369 38.36 -4.19 10.23
N THR A 370 38.69 -2.91 10.12
CA THR A 370 39.05 -2.09 11.29
C THR A 370 37.87 -1.79 12.20
N GLU A 371 36.65 -1.74 11.65
CA GLU A 371 35.41 -1.49 12.40
C GLU A 371 34.81 -2.74 13.07
N SER A 372 35.24 -3.95 12.66
CA SER A 372 34.69 -5.23 13.12
C SER A 372 35.58 -5.92 14.17
#